data_AF-A0A1Z8JNP0-F1
#
_entry.id   AF-A0A1Z8JNP0-F1
#
_cell.length_a   1.000
_cell.length_b   1.000
_cell.length_c   1.000
_cell.angle_alpha   90.00
_cell.angle_beta   90.00
_cell.angle_gamma   90.00
#
_symmetry.space_group_name_H-M   'P 1'
#
loop_
_entity.id
_entity.type
_entity.pdbx_description
1 polymer ?
#
loop_
_entity_poly.entity_id
_entity_poly.type
_entity_poly.pdbx_seq_one_letter_code
_entity_poly.pdbx_strand_id
1 'polypeptide(L)'
;MADTAVMEPIGIANLPNQKYVSDCFYYVLFVERQTALAEEDGANTNVVSAEYRYKLVSSEGATFTIMLAGESGLGKTTFINTLFQTSLKNHQELRNRFNKPIKKTVEIDIIRAELEEKNFKLNLNVIDTPGFGDNVDNKNSWNPIIEFIDDQHHSYMKQESQPKRLKINDLRVHACLYFIRPTGHTLKPLDIETMKKLGTRVNLIPIISKADTLTPNEMLEFKKRIREIIEVQGIRIYSPPMELDDQAASEHAKQLIESMPFSIIGSEEQFDINGTTVIGRKYPWGVVEVENDQHCDFRK
;
A
#
# COMPACT_ATOMS: atom_id res chain seq x y z
N MET A 1 15.51 -42.57 -35.87
CA MET A 1 16.67 -41.83 -35.31
C MET A 1 16.25 -40.38 -35.26
N ALA A 2 15.80 -39.92 -34.10
CA ALA A 2 15.39 -38.53 -33.88
C ALA A 2 16.47 -37.88 -33.02
N ASP A 3 17.08 -36.83 -33.54
CA ASP A 3 18.16 -36.10 -32.90
C ASP A 3 17.70 -35.44 -31.60
N THR A 4 18.53 -35.62 -30.57
CA THR A 4 18.32 -35.08 -29.22
C THR A 4 18.99 -33.72 -29.16
N ALA A 5 18.20 -32.64 -29.24
CA ALA A 5 18.70 -31.28 -29.00
C ALA A 5 18.73 -31.01 -27.48
N VAL A 6 19.94 -30.92 -26.94
CA VAL A 6 20.22 -30.46 -25.59
C VAL A 6 19.98 -28.95 -25.55
N MET A 7 18.93 -28.50 -24.87
CA MET A 7 18.74 -27.09 -24.52
C MET A 7 19.48 -26.79 -23.22
N GLU A 8 20.52 -25.97 -23.30
CA GLU A 8 21.17 -25.34 -22.14
C GLU A 8 20.18 -24.41 -21.40
N PRO A 9 20.29 -24.29 -20.06
CA PRO A 9 19.44 -23.39 -19.30
C PRO A 9 19.79 -21.93 -19.62
N ILE A 10 18.81 -21.22 -20.18
CA ILE A 10 18.88 -19.78 -20.42
C ILE A 10 19.00 -19.08 -19.07
N GLY A 11 20.12 -18.36 -18.88
CA GLY A 11 20.40 -17.57 -17.69
C GLY A 11 19.24 -16.63 -17.36
N ILE A 12 18.79 -16.69 -16.10
CA ILE A 12 17.75 -15.81 -15.57
C ILE A 12 18.34 -14.42 -15.48
N ALA A 13 17.91 -13.53 -16.38
CA ALA A 13 18.21 -12.12 -16.32
C ALA A 13 17.70 -11.55 -14.98
N ASN A 14 18.62 -10.94 -14.21
CA ASN A 14 18.29 -10.05 -13.10
C ASN A 14 17.38 -8.94 -13.62
N LEU A 15 16.09 -9.02 -13.29
CA LEU A 15 15.10 -8.00 -13.65
C LEU A 15 14.90 -7.04 -12.45
N PRO A 16 14.93 -5.71 -12.68
CA PRO A 16 14.90 -4.68 -11.62
C PRO A 16 13.57 -4.56 -10.84
N ASN A 17 12.53 -5.32 -11.19
CA ASN A 17 11.17 -5.18 -10.66
C ASN A 17 10.89 -5.98 -9.37
N GLN A 18 11.89 -6.64 -8.77
CA GLN A 18 11.74 -7.42 -7.53
C GLN A 18 11.76 -6.59 -6.23
N LYS A 19 12.06 -5.29 -6.30
CA LYS A 19 12.32 -4.49 -5.08
C LYS A 19 11.06 -4.11 -4.30
N TYR A 20 9.97 -3.73 -4.98
CA TYR A 20 8.71 -3.25 -4.34
C TYR A 20 7.96 -4.34 -3.60
N VAL A 21 7.96 -5.50 -4.23
CA VAL A 21 7.36 -6.71 -3.72
C VAL A 21 8.18 -7.16 -2.50
N SER A 22 9.52 -7.11 -2.58
CA SER A 22 10.44 -7.35 -1.47
C SER A 22 10.22 -6.42 -0.27
N ASP A 23 9.93 -5.13 -0.45
CA ASP A 23 9.72 -4.18 0.67
C ASP A 23 8.36 -4.38 1.37
N CYS A 24 7.30 -4.72 0.63
CA CYS A 24 6.04 -5.18 1.22
C CYS A 24 6.21 -6.53 1.94
N PHE A 25 7.00 -7.45 1.37
CA PHE A 25 7.37 -8.70 2.02
C PHE A 25 8.18 -8.46 3.29
N TYR A 26 9.15 -7.55 3.27
CA TYR A 26 9.91 -7.15 4.46
C TYR A 26 8.98 -6.52 5.49
N TYR A 27 8.04 -5.66 5.11
CA TYR A 27 7.07 -5.08 6.04
C TYR A 27 6.17 -6.14 6.68
N VAL A 28 5.64 -7.07 5.90
CA VAL A 28 4.80 -8.17 6.40
C VAL A 28 5.61 -9.08 7.32
N LEU A 29 6.80 -9.50 6.90
CA LEU A 29 7.72 -10.31 7.72
C LEU A 29 8.18 -9.55 8.97
N PHE A 30 8.33 -8.23 8.89
CA PHE A 30 8.74 -7.36 10.00
C PHE A 30 7.60 -7.13 10.99
N VAL A 31 6.39 -6.82 10.52
CA VAL A 31 5.20 -6.69 11.37
C VAL A 31 4.88 -8.02 12.04
N GLU A 32 4.96 -9.13 11.30
CA GLU A 32 4.73 -10.46 11.89
C GLU A 32 5.84 -10.85 12.88
N ARG A 33 7.11 -10.49 12.62
CA ARG A 33 8.22 -10.63 13.57
C ARG A 33 8.00 -9.80 14.83
N GLN A 34 7.54 -8.55 14.71
CA GLN A 34 7.26 -7.67 15.84
C GLN A 34 6.05 -8.17 16.66
N THR A 35 4.97 -8.64 16.03
CA THR A 35 3.85 -9.28 16.75
C THR A 35 4.27 -10.58 17.44
N ALA A 36 5.19 -11.36 16.84
CA ALA A 36 5.70 -12.58 17.45
C ALA A 36 6.60 -12.30 18.68
N LEU A 37 7.35 -11.20 18.66
CA LEU A 37 8.22 -10.77 19.77
C LEU A 37 7.43 -10.07 20.89
N ALA A 38 6.41 -9.28 20.56
CA ALA A 38 5.58 -8.58 21.54
C ALA A 38 4.71 -9.50 22.40
N GLU A 39 4.45 -10.74 21.96
CA GLU A 39 3.74 -11.76 22.73
C GLU A 39 4.64 -12.54 23.73
N GLU A 40 5.98 -12.44 23.63
CA GLU A 40 6.89 -13.13 24.56
C GLU A 40 6.92 -12.49 25.96
N ASP A 41 6.54 -11.22 26.10
CA ASP A 41 6.50 -10.51 27.39
C ASP A 41 5.28 -10.88 28.24
N GLY A 42 4.37 -11.72 27.73
CA GLY A 42 3.08 -12.05 28.35
C GLY A 42 2.78 -13.55 28.43
N ALA A 43 3.38 -14.22 29.41
CA ALA A 43 3.01 -15.54 29.96
C ALA A 43 3.65 -16.82 29.37
N ASN A 44 4.19 -17.61 30.30
CA ASN A 44 4.56 -19.02 30.17
C ASN A 44 3.35 -19.88 29.73
N THR A 45 3.40 -20.47 28.52
CA THR A 45 3.22 -21.90 28.24
C THR A 45 3.24 -22.14 26.72
N ASN A 46 4.05 -23.10 26.26
CA ASN A 46 4.21 -23.54 24.86
C ASN A 46 4.69 -22.47 23.87
N VAL A 47 5.91 -21.96 24.09
CA VAL A 47 6.60 -21.10 23.13
C VAL A 47 7.01 -21.95 21.92
N VAL A 48 6.17 -21.96 20.89
CA VAL A 48 6.64 -22.24 19.53
C VAL A 48 7.55 -21.06 19.18
N SER A 49 8.86 -21.28 19.08
CA SER A 49 9.81 -20.16 18.94
C SER A 49 9.44 -19.26 17.75
N ALA A 50 9.72 -17.96 17.85
CA ALA A 50 9.49 -17.00 16.77
C ALA A 50 10.10 -17.46 15.43
N GLU A 51 11.21 -18.19 15.46
CA GLU A 51 11.82 -18.85 14.28
C GLU A 51 10.96 -19.98 13.68
N TYR A 52 10.27 -20.76 14.50
CA TYR A 52 9.33 -21.78 14.03
C TYR A 52 8.05 -21.13 13.46
N ARG A 53 7.55 -20.03 14.05
CA ARG A 53 6.43 -19.24 13.50
C ARG A 53 6.81 -18.60 12.16
N TYR A 54 8.01 -18.02 12.05
CA TYR A 54 8.56 -17.51 10.80
C TYR A 54 8.69 -18.59 9.72
N LYS A 55 9.15 -19.81 10.08
CA LYS A 55 9.19 -20.96 9.16
C LYS A 55 7.80 -21.46 8.76
N LEU A 56 6.81 -21.41 9.65
CA LEU A 56 5.42 -21.78 9.36
C LEU A 56 4.76 -20.78 8.41
N VAL A 57 4.88 -19.47 8.67
CA VAL A 57 4.41 -18.39 7.79
C VAL A 57 5.10 -18.47 6.41
N SER A 58 6.41 -18.72 6.38
CA SER A 58 7.15 -18.93 5.13
C SER A 58 6.64 -20.14 4.33
N SER A 59 5.92 -21.07 4.95
CA SER A 59 5.37 -22.27 4.30
C SER A 59 3.87 -22.16 3.96
N GLU A 60 3.09 -21.38 4.71
CA GLU A 60 1.64 -21.20 4.52
C GLU A 60 1.29 -19.92 3.74
N GLY A 61 2.23 -18.97 3.63
CA GLY A 61 2.03 -17.65 3.04
C GLY A 61 1.46 -16.64 4.04
N ALA A 62 1.45 -15.35 3.66
CA ALA A 62 0.88 -14.28 4.47
C ALA A 62 -0.31 -13.62 3.77
N THR A 63 -1.17 -12.95 4.54
CA THR A 63 -2.27 -12.14 4.00
C THR A 63 -2.06 -10.70 4.43
N PHE A 64 -2.07 -9.77 3.49
CA PHE A 64 -1.93 -8.34 3.77
C PHE A 64 -3.07 -7.58 3.14
N THR A 65 -3.67 -6.67 3.89
CA THR A 65 -4.86 -5.94 3.47
C THR A 65 -4.58 -4.45 3.55
N ILE A 66 -4.63 -3.78 2.40
CA ILE A 66 -4.44 -2.35 2.24
C ILE A 66 -5.78 -1.71 1.90
N MET A 67 -6.13 -0.61 2.55
CA MET A 67 -7.31 0.19 2.20
C MET A 67 -6.88 1.51 1.58
N LEU A 68 -7.49 1.89 0.45
CA LEU A 68 -7.29 3.20 -0.14
C LEU A 68 -8.42 4.13 0.29
N ALA A 69 -8.09 5.26 0.90
CA ALA A 69 -9.06 6.28 1.32
C ALA A 69 -8.67 7.66 0.77
N GLY A 70 -9.65 8.53 0.55
CA GLY A 70 -9.41 9.91 0.13
C GLY A 70 -10.52 10.45 -0.75
N GLU A 71 -10.40 11.72 -1.12
CA GLU A 71 -11.40 12.42 -1.94
C GLU A 71 -11.64 11.72 -3.30
N SER A 72 -12.82 11.94 -3.85
CA SER A 72 -13.14 11.52 -5.22
C SER A 72 -12.20 12.17 -6.25
N GLY A 73 -11.86 11.42 -7.29
CA GLY A 73 -11.03 11.93 -8.40
C GLY A 73 -9.53 12.09 -8.11
N LEU A 74 -9.02 11.59 -6.97
CA LEU A 74 -7.58 11.59 -6.65
C LEU A 74 -6.78 10.47 -7.32
N GLY A 75 -7.44 9.55 -8.04
CA GLY A 75 -6.76 8.46 -8.76
C GLY A 75 -6.49 7.22 -7.91
N LYS A 76 -7.31 6.96 -6.87
CA LYS A 76 -7.22 5.73 -6.05
C LYS A 76 -7.31 4.47 -6.90
N THR A 77 -8.36 4.32 -7.70
CA THR A 77 -8.55 3.17 -8.59
C THR A 77 -7.43 3.06 -9.63
N THR A 78 -6.94 4.18 -10.16
CA THR A 78 -5.78 4.20 -11.06
C THR A 78 -4.52 3.71 -10.35
N PHE A 79 -4.29 4.11 -9.10
CA PHE A 79 -3.16 3.62 -8.31
C PHE A 79 -3.22 2.11 -8.11
N ILE A 80 -4.40 1.54 -7.84
CA ILE A 80 -4.60 0.08 -7.77
C ILE A 80 -4.18 -0.59 -9.07
N ASN A 81 -4.65 -0.05 -10.19
CA ASN A 81 -4.35 -0.57 -11.52
C ASN A 81 -2.84 -0.50 -11.81
N THR A 82 -2.19 0.62 -11.49
CA THR A 82 -0.74 0.79 -11.62
C THR A 82 0.04 -0.20 -10.73
N LEU A 83 -0.37 -0.37 -9.47
CA LEU A 83 0.26 -1.31 -8.53
C LEU A 83 0.18 -2.76 -9.02
N PHE A 84 -0.96 -3.16 -9.58
CA PHE A 84 -1.12 -4.52 -10.10
C PHE A 84 -0.47 -4.73 -11.47
N GLN A 85 -0.39 -3.72 -12.32
CA GLN A 85 0.34 -3.82 -13.59
C GLN A 85 1.85 -3.98 -13.37
N THR A 86 2.39 -3.31 -12.35
CA THR A 86 3.81 -3.41 -11.96
C THR A 86 4.11 -4.73 -11.25
N SER A 87 3.16 -5.25 -10.43
CA SER A 87 3.41 -6.39 -9.54
C SER A 87 2.94 -7.76 -10.03
N LEU A 88 1.97 -7.85 -10.95
CA LEU A 88 1.38 -9.14 -11.37
C LEU A 88 1.73 -9.54 -12.80
N LYS A 89 2.51 -10.62 -12.91
CA LYS A 89 2.50 -11.45 -14.12
C LYS A 89 1.23 -12.30 -14.10
N ASN A 90 0.29 -11.98 -14.99
CA ASN A 90 -0.83 -12.83 -15.41
C ASN A 90 -1.96 -13.07 -14.37
N HIS A 91 -2.91 -12.13 -14.27
CA HIS A 91 -4.28 -12.47 -13.87
C HIS A 91 -5.26 -12.09 -14.98
N GLN A 92 -5.91 -13.09 -15.59
CA GLN A 92 -6.86 -12.90 -16.70
C GLN A 92 -8.13 -12.15 -16.26
N GLU A 93 -8.50 -12.21 -14.97
CA GLU A 93 -9.67 -11.52 -14.43
C GLU A 93 -9.49 -9.99 -14.32
N LEU A 94 -8.26 -9.52 -14.06
CA LEU A 94 -7.93 -8.08 -14.03
C LEU A 94 -7.98 -7.46 -15.44
N ARG A 95 -7.67 -8.24 -16.48
CA ARG A 95 -7.72 -7.80 -17.89
C ARG A 95 -9.11 -7.36 -18.35
N ASN A 96 -10.16 -7.98 -17.84
CA ASN A 96 -11.53 -7.62 -18.19
C ASN A 96 -12.01 -6.32 -17.51
N ARG A 97 -11.31 -5.86 -16.45
CA ARG A 97 -11.55 -4.56 -15.82
C ARG A 97 -10.77 -3.42 -16.47
N PHE A 98 -9.55 -3.68 -16.96
CA PHE A 98 -8.71 -2.68 -17.66
C PHE A 98 -9.39 -2.10 -18.91
N ASN A 99 -10.30 -2.84 -19.55
CA ASN A 99 -11.02 -2.37 -20.75
C ASN A 99 -12.32 -1.62 -20.46
N LYS A 100 -12.70 -1.39 -19.19
CA LYS A 100 -13.89 -0.60 -18.84
C LYS A 100 -13.47 0.83 -18.47
N PRO A 101 -14.23 1.86 -18.89
CA PRO A 101 -13.96 3.22 -18.45
C PRO A 101 -14.04 3.28 -16.92
N ILE A 102 -13.03 3.91 -16.30
CA ILE A 102 -12.96 4.09 -14.85
C ILE A 102 -14.17 4.92 -14.42
N LYS A 103 -15.14 4.26 -13.78
CA LYS A 103 -16.31 4.92 -13.18
C LYS A 103 -15.99 5.33 -11.75
N LYS A 104 -16.67 6.36 -11.25
CA LYS A 104 -16.60 6.72 -9.83
C LYS A 104 -16.97 5.49 -8.98
N THR A 105 -16.11 5.12 -8.03
CA THR A 105 -16.37 4.07 -7.05
C THR A 105 -17.52 4.53 -6.14
N VAL A 106 -18.64 3.80 -6.16
CA VAL A 106 -19.86 4.10 -5.37
C VAL A 106 -19.96 3.22 -4.13
N GLU A 107 -19.33 2.05 -4.15
CA GLU A 107 -19.37 1.04 -3.09
C GLU A 107 -17.95 0.58 -2.76
N ILE A 108 -17.74 0.07 -1.55
CA ILE A 108 -16.45 -0.51 -1.13
C ILE A 108 -16.24 -1.82 -1.88
N ASP A 109 -15.13 -1.91 -2.60
CA ASP A 109 -14.77 -3.09 -3.40
C ASP A 109 -13.46 -3.69 -2.91
N ILE A 110 -13.36 -5.02 -2.92
CA ILE A 110 -12.19 -5.75 -2.41
C ILE A 110 -11.57 -6.51 -3.57
N ILE A 111 -10.38 -6.09 -3.98
CA ILE A 111 -9.59 -6.71 -5.02
C ILE A 111 -8.57 -7.63 -4.35
N ARG A 112 -8.53 -8.88 -4.76
CA ARG A 112 -7.59 -9.88 -4.22
C ARG A 112 -6.53 -10.19 -5.26
N ALA A 113 -5.29 -10.26 -4.83
CA ALA A 113 -4.15 -10.62 -5.64
C ALA A 113 -3.26 -11.58 -4.88
N GLU A 114 -2.75 -12.59 -5.57
CA GLU A 114 -1.71 -13.47 -5.04
C GLU A 114 -0.37 -13.04 -5.65
N LEU A 115 0.55 -12.63 -4.80
CA LEU A 115 1.92 -12.26 -5.14
C LEU A 115 2.84 -13.39 -4.66
N GLU A 116 3.80 -13.81 -5.50
CA GLU A 116 4.76 -14.85 -5.15
C GLU A 116 6.18 -14.35 -5.39
N GLU A 117 7.01 -14.35 -4.34
CA GLU A 117 8.44 -14.04 -4.44
C GLU A 117 9.26 -15.08 -3.67
N LYS A 118 10.28 -15.66 -4.32
CA LYS A 118 11.24 -16.61 -3.71
C LYS A 118 10.57 -17.73 -2.87
N ASN A 119 9.49 -18.33 -3.39
CA ASN A 119 8.66 -19.37 -2.74
C ASN A 119 7.82 -18.91 -1.54
N PHE A 120 7.72 -17.60 -1.30
CA PHE A 120 6.79 -17.04 -0.33
C PHE A 120 5.55 -16.51 -1.08
N LYS A 121 4.36 -16.90 -0.61
CA LYS A 121 3.08 -16.45 -1.17
C LYS A 121 2.45 -15.36 -0.30
N LEU A 122 2.08 -14.24 -0.89
CA LEU A 122 1.35 -13.15 -0.25
C LEU A 122 -0.02 -12.96 -0.91
N ASN A 123 -1.05 -13.14 -0.12
CA ASN A 123 -2.41 -12.78 -0.49
C ASN A 123 -2.63 -11.30 -0.15
N LEU A 124 -2.49 -10.45 -1.16
CA LEU A 124 -2.76 -9.02 -1.05
C LEU A 124 -4.24 -8.73 -1.31
N ASN A 125 -4.92 -8.19 -0.30
CA ASN A 125 -6.27 -7.63 -0.43
C ASN A 125 -6.17 -6.11 -0.53
N VAL A 126 -6.67 -5.52 -1.61
CA VAL A 126 -6.74 -4.07 -1.79
C VAL A 126 -8.21 -3.65 -1.75
N ILE A 127 -8.54 -2.80 -0.79
CA ILE A 127 -9.89 -2.30 -0.54
C ILE A 127 -9.99 -0.91 -1.18
N ASP A 128 -10.75 -0.78 -2.28
CA ASP A 128 -11.09 0.51 -2.88
C ASP A 128 -12.31 1.08 -2.16
N THR A 129 -12.20 2.32 -1.70
CA THR A 129 -13.30 2.99 -1.02
C THR A 129 -13.92 4.07 -1.92
N PRO A 130 -15.24 4.29 -1.81
CA PRO A 130 -15.87 5.41 -2.50
C PRO A 130 -15.22 6.72 -2.08
N GLY A 131 -14.99 7.60 -3.05
CA GLY A 131 -14.46 8.93 -2.75
C GLY A 131 -15.47 9.77 -1.98
N PHE A 132 -15.03 10.39 -0.89
CA PHE A 132 -15.83 11.41 -0.19
C PHE A 132 -15.51 12.81 -0.73
N GLY A 133 -16.27 13.83 -0.31
CA GLY A 133 -16.03 15.24 -0.68
C GLY A 133 -16.78 15.74 -1.92
N ASP A 134 -17.56 14.89 -2.59
CA ASP A 134 -18.37 15.26 -3.77
C ASP A 134 -19.74 15.88 -3.41
N ASN A 135 -20.18 15.75 -2.15
CA ASN A 135 -21.48 16.23 -1.70
C ASN A 135 -21.45 17.69 -1.27
N VAL A 136 -22.62 18.34 -1.24
CA VAL A 136 -22.76 19.73 -0.74
C VAL A 136 -22.53 19.79 0.77
N ASP A 137 -23.03 18.79 1.51
CA ASP A 137 -22.68 18.57 2.91
C ASP A 137 -21.79 17.33 3.02
N ASN A 138 -20.55 17.54 3.46
CA ASN A 138 -19.57 16.47 3.66
C ASN A 138 -19.36 16.15 5.15
N LYS A 139 -20.22 16.66 6.05
CA LYS A 139 -20.19 16.27 7.45
C LYS A 139 -20.28 14.76 7.56
N ASN A 140 -19.36 14.15 8.32
CA ASN A 140 -19.31 12.72 8.58
C ASN A 140 -19.11 11.83 7.34
N SER A 141 -18.56 12.34 6.24
CA SER A 141 -18.33 11.51 5.04
C SER A 141 -17.31 10.38 5.25
N TRP A 142 -16.56 10.41 6.36
CA TRP A 142 -15.64 9.34 6.77
C TRP A 142 -16.32 8.20 7.55
N ASN A 143 -17.58 8.36 8.01
CA ASN A 143 -18.24 7.35 8.83
C ASN A 143 -18.32 5.96 8.17
N PRO A 144 -18.69 5.83 6.88
CA PRO A 144 -18.75 4.51 6.23
C PRO A 144 -17.40 3.79 6.20
N ILE A 145 -16.30 4.53 6.08
CA ILE A 145 -14.93 4.00 6.10
C ILE A 145 -14.58 3.49 7.50
N ILE A 146 -14.93 4.27 8.53
CA ILE A 146 -14.69 3.91 9.92
C ILE A 146 -15.52 2.69 10.33
N GLU A 147 -16.82 2.71 10.03
CA GLU A 147 -17.74 1.60 10.31
C GLU A 147 -17.26 0.33 9.62
N PHE A 148 -16.79 0.41 8.37
CA PHE A 148 -16.21 -0.73 7.68
C PHE A 148 -14.98 -1.31 8.41
N ILE A 149 -14.04 -0.46 8.87
CA ILE A 149 -12.85 -0.91 9.62
C ILE A 149 -13.27 -1.55 10.95
N ASP A 150 -14.14 -0.88 11.70
CA ASP A 150 -14.65 -1.38 12.97
C ASP A 150 -15.35 -2.74 12.75
N ASP A 151 -16.19 -2.89 11.73
CA ASP A 151 -16.85 -4.15 11.38
C ASP A 151 -15.86 -5.28 11.06
N GLN A 152 -14.75 -4.99 10.36
CA GLN A 152 -13.72 -6.00 10.11
C GLN A 152 -13.05 -6.48 11.41
N HIS A 153 -12.77 -5.57 12.34
CA HIS A 153 -12.21 -5.92 13.64
C HIS A 153 -13.19 -6.76 14.48
N HIS A 154 -14.47 -6.38 14.53
CA HIS A 154 -15.51 -7.12 15.24
C HIS A 154 -15.73 -8.51 14.63
N SER A 155 -15.73 -8.61 13.30
CA SER A 155 -15.86 -9.88 12.59
C SER A 155 -14.72 -10.84 12.93
N TYR A 156 -13.48 -10.35 12.98
CA TYR A 156 -12.33 -11.15 13.38
C TYR A 156 -12.45 -11.62 14.83
N MET A 157 -12.74 -10.70 15.77
CA MET A 157 -12.92 -11.02 17.19
C MET A 157 -14.03 -12.06 17.40
N LYS A 158 -15.13 -11.95 16.66
CA LYS A 158 -16.24 -12.91 16.71
C LYS A 158 -15.82 -14.29 16.20
N GLN A 159 -15.03 -14.37 15.13
CA GLN A 159 -14.51 -15.64 14.62
C GLN A 159 -13.54 -16.30 15.63
N GLU A 160 -12.69 -15.51 16.28
CA GLU A 160 -11.74 -15.98 17.30
C GLU A 160 -12.45 -16.53 18.56
N SER A 161 -13.55 -15.89 18.97
CA SER A 161 -14.34 -16.31 20.12
C SER A 161 -15.11 -17.63 19.92
N GLN A 162 -15.25 -18.12 18.67
CA GLN A 162 -16.02 -19.33 18.38
C GLN A 162 -15.27 -20.61 18.80
N PRO A 163 -15.99 -21.61 19.34
CA PRO A 163 -15.39 -22.87 19.80
C PRO A 163 -14.90 -23.78 18.66
N LYS A 164 -15.40 -23.61 17.43
CA LYS A 164 -14.90 -24.31 16.23
C LYS A 164 -14.21 -23.31 15.32
N ARG A 165 -12.88 -23.45 15.18
CA ARG A 165 -12.00 -22.58 14.40
C ARG A 165 -11.42 -23.37 13.23
N LEU A 166 -12.18 -23.54 12.15
CA LEU A 166 -11.74 -24.38 11.01
C LEU A 166 -11.11 -23.58 9.86
N LYS A 167 -11.50 -22.30 9.68
CA LYS A 167 -10.84 -21.36 8.76
C LYS A 167 -11.25 -19.93 9.12
N ILE A 168 -10.31 -19.12 9.60
CA ILE A 168 -10.54 -17.69 9.91
C ILE A 168 -10.20 -16.89 8.66
N ASN A 169 -11.14 -16.06 8.20
CA ASN A 169 -10.89 -15.13 7.10
C ASN A 169 -10.47 -13.79 7.69
N ASP A 170 -9.18 -13.45 7.58
CA ASP A 170 -8.66 -12.18 8.05
C ASP A 170 -8.75 -11.10 6.97
N LEU A 171 -9.65 -10.14 7.18
CA LEU A 171 -9.83 -8.95 6.35
C LEU A 171 -9.52 -7.67 7.14
N ARG A 172 -8.84 -7.77 8.29
CA ARG A 172 -8.44 -6.59 9.06
C ARG A 172 -7.56 -5.71 8.18
N VAL A 173 -7.80 -4.41 8.23
CA VAL A 173 -7.02 -3.44 7.46
C VAL A 173 -5.68 -3.24 8.15
N HIS A 174 -4.59 -3.61 7.48
CA HIS A 174 -3.24 -3.51 8.04
C HIS A 174 -2.67 -2.10 7.87
N ALA A 175 -2.94 -1.49 6.71
CA ALA A 175 -2.52 -0.14 6.36
C ALA A 175 -3.61 0.58 5.57
N CYS A 176 -3.78 1.88 5.84
CA CYS A 176 -4.66 2.76 5.09
C CYS A 176 -3.84 3.82 4.36
N LEU A 177 -3.85 3.75 3.03
CA LEU A 177 -3.23 4.74 2.17
C LEU A 177 -4.22 5.90 1.99
N TYR A 178 -3.88 7.06 2.55
CA TYR A 178 -4.73 8.25 2.52
C TYR A 178 -4.28 9.23 1.45
N PHE A 179 -5.10 9.36 0.40
CA PHE A 179 -4.83 10.21 -0.75
C PHE A 179 -5.22 11.65 -0.42
N ILE A 180 -4.22 12.53 -0.46
CA ILE A 180 -4.33 13.97 -0.28
C ILE A 180 -4.33 14.62 -1.66
N ARG A 181 -5.19 15.63 -1.84
CA ARG A 181 -5.21 16.45 -3.06
C ARG A 181 -3.98 17.35 -3.11
N PRO A 182 -3.27 17.44 -4.26
CA PRO A 182 -2.17 18.38 -4.43
C PRO A 182 -2.71 19.80 -4.65
N THR A 183 -3.09 20.49 -3.57
CA THR A 183 -3.58 21.87 -3.66
C THR A 183 -2.45 22.91 -3.69
N GLY A 184 -1.23 22.53 -3.28
CA GLY A 184 -0.08 23.45 -3.12
C GLY A 184 -0.17 24.37 -1.90
N HIS A 185 -1.27 24.33 -1.14
CA HIS A 185 -1.51 25.19 0.01
C HIS A 185 -1.44 24.41 1.33
N THR A 186 -2.58 24.16 1.96
CA THR A 186 -2.71 23.45 3.24
C THR A 186 -3.62 22.23 3.07
N LEU A 187 -3.61 21.34 4.07
CA LEU A 187 -4.60 20.29 4.18
C LEU A 187 -6.00 20.87 4.31
N LYS A 188 -6.98 20.21 3.68
CA LYS A 188 -8.38 20.59 3.85
C LYS A 188 -8.83 20.25 5.28
N PRO A 189 -9.73 21.04 5.89
CA PRO A 189 -10.31 20.69 7.19
C PRO A 189 -10.96 19.30 7.22
N LEU A 190 -11.63 18.92 6.12
CA LEU A 190 -12.22 17.59 5.94
C LEU A 190 -11.17 16.47 6.03
N ASP A 191 -9.98 16.68 5.46
CA ASP A 191 -8.88 15.71 5.52
C ASP A 191 -8.34 15.60 6.94
N ILE A 192 -8.16 16.71 7.64
CA ILE A 192 -7.68 16.75 9.02
C ILE A 192 -8.60 15.95 9.94
N GLU A 193 -9.93 16.17 9.85
CA GLU A 193 -10.91 15.44 10.65
C GLU A 193 -10.91 13.94 10.32
N THR A 194 -10.89 13.59 9.04
CA THR A 194 -10.89 12.20 8.58
C THR A 194 -9.63 11.46 9.02
N MET A 195 -8.45 12.04 8.79
CA MET A 195 -7.16 11.46 9.18
C MET A 195 -7.05 11.29 10.69
N LYS A 196 -7.54 12.27 11.48
CA LYS A 196 -7.55 12.18 12.94
C LYS A 196 -8.40 11.03 13.46
N LYS A 197 -9.53 10.74 12.80
CA LYS A 197 -10.38 9.61 13.17
C LYS A 197 -9.79 8.28 12.71
N LEU A 198 -9.28 8.19 11.49
CA LEU A 198 -8.68 6.97 10.93
C LEU A 198 -7.39 6.56 11.66
N GLY A 199 -6.51 7.51 11.98
CA GLY A 199 -5.23 7.23 12.66
C GLY A 199 -5.36 6.61 14.06
N THR A 200 -6.57 6.60 14.65
CA THR A 200 -6.82 5.88 15.92
C THR A 200 -7.11 4.39 15.75
N ARG A 201 -7.46 3.96 14.54
CA ARG A 201 -7.94 2.60 14.23
C ARG A 201 -7.02 1.83 13.31
N VAL A 202 -6.36 2.51 12.38
CA VAL A 202 -5.51 1.90 11.35
C VAL A 202 -4.21 2.68 11.18
N ASN A 203 -3.17 1.97 10.75
CA ASN A 203 -1.90 2.58 10.37
C ASN A 203 -2.11 3.46 9.13
N LEU A 204 -2.09 4.78 9.32
CA LEU A 204 -2.37 5.75 8.28
C LEU A 204 -1.09 6.17 7.56
N ILE A 205 -1.04 6.01 6.24
CA ILE A 205 0.08 6.44 5.39
C ILE A 205 -0.42 7.57 4.49
N PRO A 206 0.01 8.83 4.72
CA PRO A 206 -0.41 9.96 3.90
C PRO A 206 0.33 9.97 2.56
N ILE A 207 -0.44 10.10 1.48
CA ILE A 207 0.05 10.10 0.10
C ILE A 207 -0.48 11.32 -0.64
N ILE A 208 0.40 12.11 -1.25
CA ILE A 208 0.05 13.17 -2.17
C ILE A 208 -0.20 12.55 -3.55
N SER A 209 -1.46 12.62 -3.99
CA SER A 209 -1.87 12.16 -5.31
C SER A 209 -1.47 13.14 -6.42
N LYS A 210 -1.44 12.67 -7.67
CA LYS A 210 -1.20 13.50 -8.87
C LYS A 210 -0.03 14.48 -8.69
N ALA A 211 1.12 13.94 -8.27
CA ALA A 211 2.30 14.74 -7.99
C ALA A 211 2.80 15.56 -9.20
N ASP A 212 2.42 15.15 -10.41
CA ASP A 212 2.64 15.83 -11.69
C ASP A 212 1.97 17.21 -11.81
N THR A 213 1.09 17.57 -10.87
CA THR A 213 0.39 18.87 -10.87
C THR A 213 1.17 20.00 -10.19
N LEU A 214 2.19 19.67 -9.39
CA LEU A 214 2.99 20.65 -8.64
C LEU A 214 4.44 20.61 -9.11
N THR A 215 5.11 21.75 -9.07
CA THR A 215 6.55 21.80 -9.29
C THR A 215 7.32 21.16 -8.12
N PRO A 216 8.56 20.70 -8.31
CA PRO A 216 9.35 20.09 -7.23
C PRO A 216 9.51 21.01 -5.99
N ASN A 217 9.64 22.31 -6.22
CA ASN A 217 9.75 23.30 -5.15
C ASN A 217 8.44 23.44 -4.36
N GLU A 218 7.30 23.53 -5.06
CA GLU A 218 5.98 23.58 -4.44
C GLU A 218 5.67 22.29 -3.69
N MET A 219 6.07 21.13 -4.22
CA MET A 219 5.91 19.84 -3.57
C MET A 219 6.67 19.79 -2.23
N LEU A 220 7.91 20.29 -2.19
CA LEU A 220 8.72 20.31 -0.97
C LEU A 220 8.08 21.21 0.09
N GLU A 221 7.63 22.40 -0.30
CA GLU A 221 6.92 23.30 0.61
C GLU A 221 5.60 22.70 1.11
N PHE A 222 4.84 22.06 0.21
CA PHE A 222 3.58 21.40 0.55
C PHE A 222 3.79 20.22 1.52
N LYS A 223 4.81 19.38 1.30
CA LYS A 223 5.19 18.29 2.22
C LYS A 223 5.54 18.83 3.59
N LYS A 224 6.31 19.93 3.67
CA LYS A 224 6.67 20.57 4.94
C LYS A 224 5.43 21.05 5.70
N ARG A 225 4.53 21.77 5.03
CA ARG A 225 3.28 22.26 5.62
C ARG A 225 2.38 21.11 6.10
N ILE A 226 2.30 20.01 5.34
CA ILE A 226 1.53 18.82 5.76
C ILE A 226 2.08 18.24 7.07
N ARG A 227 3.41 18.09 7.18
CA ARG A 227 4.05 17.59 8.42
C ARG A 227 3.75 18.48 9.62
N GLU A 228 3.90 19.80 9.46
CA GLU A 228 3.60 20.77 10.51
C GLU A 228 2.15 20.64 10.99
N ILE A 229 1.18 20.47 10.07
CA ILE A 229 -0.24 20.30 10.42
C ILE A 229 -0.48 18.96 11.13
N ILE A 230 0.14 17.87 10.66
CA ILE A 230 0.02 16.55 11.27
C ILE A 230 0.50 16.57 12.73
N GLU A 231 1.63 17.22 12.98
CA GLU A 231 2.19 17.40 14.33
C GLU A 231 1.28 18.27 15.21
N VAL A 232 0.89 19.45 14.74
CA VAL A 232 0.04 20.39 15.50
C VAL A 232 -1.33 19.80 15.83
N GLN A 233 -1.92 19.03 14.91
CA GLN A 233 -3.24 18.41 15.11
C GLN A 233 -3.19 17.09 15.89
N GLY A 234 -1.98 16.55 16.11
CA GLY A 234 -1.76 15.27 16.77
C GLY A 234 -2.31 14.08 15.99
N ILE A 235 -2.18 14.10 14.66
CA ILE A 235 -2.65 13.01 13.80
C ILE A 235 -1.66 11.85 13.90
N ARG A 236 -2.16 10.66 14.26
CA ARG A 236 -1.36 9.44 14.31
C ARG A 236 -1.17 8.89 12.90
N ILE A 237 0.03 9.05 12.36
CA ILE A 237 0.47 8.41 11.13
C ILE A 237 1.34 7.20 11.45
N TYR A 238 1.48 6.31 10.47
CA TYR A 238 2.40 5.18 10.59
C TYR A 238 3.84 5.70 10.77
N SER A 239 4.52 5.18 11.79
CA SER A 239 5.94 5.37 11.99
C SER A 239 6.57 3.99 12.10
N PRO A 240 7.58 3.66 11.27
CA PRO A 240 8.37 2.46 11.48
C PRO A 240 8.95 2.47 12.90
N PRO A 241 8.91 1.35 13.62
CA PRO A 241 9.53 1.28 14.94
C PRO A 241 11.05 1.42 14.77
N MET A 242 11.64 2.32 15.55
CA MET A 242 13.09 2.48 15.60
C MET A 242 13.67 1.39 16.51
N GLU A 243 14.17 0.30 15.92
CA GLU A 243 14.95 -0.67 16.68
C GLU A 243 16.27 -0.02 17.11
N LEU A 244 16.53 -0.01 18.42
CA LEU A 244 17.74 0.60 19.00
C LEU A 244 19.00 -0.23 18.71
N ASP A 245 18.83 -1.51 18.41
CA ASP A 245 19.93 -2.48 18.25
C ASP A 245 20.47 -2.57 16.82
N ASP A 246 19.77 -2.01 15.83
CA ASP A 246 20.22 -1.98 14.43
C ASP A 246 20.25 -0.54 13.89
N GLN A 247 21.46 0.02 13.84
CA GLN A 247 21.71 1.38 13.34
C GLN A 247 21.29 1.54 11.86
N ALA A 248 21.43 0.50 11.04
CA ALA A 248 21.06 0.56 9.63
C ALA A 248 19.53 0.59 9.46
N ALA A 249 18.80 -0.21 10.24
CA ALA A 249 17.34 -0.18 10.27
C ALA A 249 16.80 1.17 10.79
N SER A 250 17.45 1.74 11.81
CA SER A 250 17.08 3.05 12.36
C SER A 250 17.29 4.19 11.35
N GLU A 251 18.40 4.19 10.61
CA GLU A 251 18.64 5.17 9.54
C GLU A 251 17.62 5.05 8.41
N HIS A 252 17.28 3.82 8.00
CA HIS A 252 16.25 3.58 7.00
C HIS A 252 14.87 4.06 7.46
N ALA A 253 14.49 3.78 8.71
CA ALA A 253 13.24 4.26 9.30
C ALA A 253 13.16 5.79 9.30
N LYS A 254 14.25 6.50 9.63
CA LYS A 254 14.31 7.96 9.59
C LYS A 254 14.12 8.50 8.17
N GLN A 255 14.78 7.91 7.18
CA GLN A 255 14.64 8.33 5.78
C GLN A 255 13.20 8.16 5.26
N LEU A 256 12.49 7.10 5.69
CA LEU A 256 11.09 6.89 5.36
C LEU A 256 10.19 7.95 5.99
N ILE A 257 10.41 8.28 7.27
CA ILE A 257 9.67 9.33 7.99
C ILE A 257 9.90 10.69 7.32
N GLU A 258 11.13 11.00 6.94
CA GLU A 258 11.48 12.23 6.22
C GLU A 258 10.91 12.28 4.79
N SER A 259 10.64 11.13 4.17
CA SER A 259 10.04 11.04 2.84
C SER A 259 8.52 11.20 2.87
N MET A 260 7.86 10.85 3.98
CA MET A 260 6.42 10.99 4.15
C MET A 260 6.00 12.47 4.27
N PRO A 261 4.90 12.91 3.63
CA PRO A 261 3.99 12.12 2.79
C PRO A 261 4.59 11.82 1.40
N PHE A 262 4.33 10.61 0.89
CA PHE A 262 4.83 10.17 -0.41
C PHE A 262 4.10 10.87 -1.55
N SER A 263 4.82 11.26 -2.60
CA SER A 263 4.21 11.84 -3.81
C SER A 263 4.12 10.80 -4.91
N ILE A 264 2.91 10.47 -5.36
CA ILE A 264 2.69 9.42 -6.36
C ILE A 264 2.04 9.94 -7.64
N ILE A 265 2.30 9.22 -8.72
CA ILE A 265 1.65 9.39 -10.01
C ILE A 265 1.13 8.01 -10.43
N GLY A 266 -0.16 7.90 -10.74
CA GLY A 266 -0.75 6.68 -11.27
C GLY A 266 -0.97 6.77 -12.76
N SER A 267 -0.58 5.76 -13.52
CA SER A 267 -0.88 5.63 -14.95
C SER A 267 -1.16 4.19 -15.35
N GLU A 268 -1.98 4.02 -16.37
CA GLU A 268 -2.27 2.74 -17.03
C GLU A 268 -1.68 2.69 -18.46
N GLU A 269 -1.16 3.82 -18.94
CA GLU A 269 -0.60 3.94 -20.29
C GLU A 269 0.87 3.53 -20.30
N GLN A 270 1.23 2.72 -21.29
CA GLN A 270 2.59 2.29 -21.54
C GLN A 270 3.15 3.03 -22.76
N PHE A 271 4.37 3.54 -22.62
CA PHE A 271 5.10 4.22 -23.67
C PHE A 271 6.44 3.55 -23.89
N ASP A 272 6.85 3.44 -25.15
CA ASP A 272 8.21 3.02 -25.49
C ASP A 272 9.10 4.26 -25.53
N ILE A 273 10.04 4.34 -24.60
CA ILE A 273 11.08 5.38 -24.55
C ILE A 273 12.41 4.68 -24.71
N ASN A 274 13.11 4.98 -25.82
CA ASN A 274 14.45 4.44 -26.11
C ASN A 274 14.54 2.91 -26.09
N GLY A 275 13.48 2.19 -26.50
CA GLY A 275 13.43 0.74 -26.55
C GLY A 275 13.06 0.07 -25.22
N THR A 276 12.71 0.85 -24.20
CA THR A 276 12.20 0.37 -22.92
C THR A 276 10.75 0.79 -22.76
N THR A 277 9.86 -0.19 -22.57
CA THR A 277 8.46 0.06 -22.24
C THR A 277 8.35 0.55 -20.80
N VAL A 278 7.93 1.80 -20.62
CA VAL A 278 7.74 2.45 -19.33
C VAL A 278 6.27 2.81 -19.11
N ILE A 279 5.81 2.70 -17.88
CA ILE A 279 4.48 3.16 -17.47
C ILE A 279 4.59 4.64 -17.12
N GLY A 280 3.77 5.47 -17.75
CA GLY A 280 3.89 6.92 -17.60
C GLY A 280 2.68 7.69 -18.09
N ARG A 281 2.69 9.00 -17.91
CA ARG A 281 1.68 9.92 -18.48
C ARG A 281 2.32 10.79 -19.55
N LYS A 282 1.67 10.91 -20.71
CA LYS A 282 2.15 11.77 -21.79
C LYS A 282 1.47 13.14 -21.74
N TYR A 283 2.29 14.17 -21.66
CA TYR A 283 1.91 15.57 -21.78
C TYR A 283 2.48 16.17 -23.08
N PRO A 284 1.95 17.32 -23.54
CA PRO A 284 2.52 18.03 -24.69
C PRO A 284 4.00 18.38 -24.56
N TRP A 285 4.48 18.56 -23.32
CA TRP A 285 5.86 18.95 -23.01
C TRP A 285 6.78 17.79 -22.62
N GLY A 286 6.28 16.55 -22.49
CA GLY A 286 7.10 15.42 -22.10
C GLY A 286 6.31 14.22 -21.56
N VAL A 287 7.02 13.16 -21.21
CA VAL A 287 6.43 11.97 -20.57
C VAL A 287 6.91 11.90 -19.13
N VAL A 288 5.97 11.70 -18.21
CA VAL A 288 6.25 11.53 -16.80
C VAL A 288 6.16 10.04 -16.47
N GLU A 289 7.33 9.45 -16.27
CA GLU A 289 7.49 8.04 -15.87
C GLU A 289 7.07 7.83 -14.40
N VAL A 290 6.24 6.83 -14.14
CA VAL A 290 5.77 6.48 -12.79
C VAL A 290 6.86 5.80 -11.97
N GLU A 291 7.70 4.99 -12.60
CA GLU A 291 8.77 4.28 -11.89
C GLU A 291 10.05 5.12 -11.75
N ASN A 292 10.04 6.40 -12.10
CA ASN A 292 11.24 7.21 -12.01
C ASN A 292 11.28 7.96 -10.67
N ASP A 293 12.30 7.68 -9.84
CA ASP A 293 12.49 8.29 -8.52
C ASP A 293 12.66 9.82 -8.57
N GLN A 294 13.05 10.36 -9.74
CA GLN A 294 13.13 11.82 -9.95
C GLN A 294 11.77 12.45 -10.19
N HIS A 295 10.79 11.67 -10.66
CA HIS A 295 9.45 12.14 -11.00
C HIS A 295 8.45 11.90 -9.88
N CYS A 296 8.52 10.74 -9.22
CA CYS A 296 7.66 10.46 -8.07
C CYS A 296 8.25 9.41 -7.13
N ASP A 297 7.74 9.39 -5.91
CA ASP A 297 8.12 8.46 -4.85
C ASP A 297 7.32 7.15 -4.93
N PHE A 298 6.77 6.76 -6.10
CA PHE A 298 5.97 5.52 -6.23
C PHE A 298 6.75 4.26 -5.82
N ARG A 299 8.08 4.32 -5.93
CA ARG A 299 9.01 3.25 -5.58
C ARG A 299 9.29 3.14 -4.08
N LYS A 300 9.03 4.18 -3.31
CA LYS A 300 9.28 4.24 -1.86
C LYS A 300 8.01 3.90 -1.09
#